data_AF-A0A6I5ZFH1-F1
#
_entry.id   AF-A0A6I5ZFH1-F1
#
_cell.length_a   1.000
_cell.length_b   1.000
_cell.length_c   1.000
_cell.angle_alpha   90.00
_cell.angle_beta   90.00
_cell.angle_gamma   90.00
#
_symmetry.space_group_name_H-M   'P 1'
#
loop_
_entity.id
_entity.type
_entity.pdbx_description
1 polymer ?
#
loop_
_entity_poly.entity_id
_entity_poly.type
_entity_poly.pdbx_seq_one_letter_code
_entity_poly.pdbx_strand_id
1 'polypeptide(L)'
;MNGPPDQLTVAHRRDAARTPASRTVADLLRTAPVIGRADMTVRQAATLMTERDQDYVVIPQPGHGLGLLTDADIRARVVAAGRNLDTPVGEVVDGPAFVVDARTSAIDALTELVDRDLTVIPVRDADGTVLGVVGASDFVADPAGSSMPLREQISRSQTVEELQGHAQRIPQLVADLVRRDRPAHEVTQVASLIVDAVVLRGLRLVVDSRPDVDPAAYTWLSLGSNARREPVLSSDVDSAVVFDDSLGGSELDGYRGAFAELDDLLRGAGLTVDTKGAVASKPLFSRTRSQWQTAARGWIDTPLEDKGMIFTSLILDGRPLAGPRRGSAAPTPGVEMIGALRADPRTMRLLLEESLSTKARLRSMRDVLTRRPGAFDVKANALTPLINIARWVALSVESTEVNTRARLQAASGSALLTDDDATTLTEVFDVLQRVRLRYQVAQFDRGETPTDVLEMGRLSPLDRSLVAQAVREIAGVQRRMAGMSHYQVN
;
A
#
# COMPACT_ATOMS: atom_id res chain seq x y z
N MET A 1 9.16 46.04 -9.20
CA MET A 1 7.99 45.72 -8.36
C MET A 1 7.60 44.29 -8.66
N ASN A 2 8.06 43.34 -7.85
CA ASN A 2 7.58 41.96 -7.95
C ASN A 2 6.37 41.86 -7.03
N GLY A 3 5.19 41.63 -7.59
CA GLY A 3 4.00 41.32 -6.81
C GLY A 3 4.23 40.10 -5.90
N PRO A 4 3.38 39.88 -4.89
CA PRO A 4 3.49 38.66 -4.08
C PRO A 4 3.45 37.44 -5.00
N PRO A 5 4.30 36.42 -4.77
CA PRO A 5 4.29 35.20 -5.58
C PRO A 5 2.89 34.60 -5.55
N ASP A 6 2.41 34.17 -6.72
CA ASP A 6 1.12 33.50 -6.88
C ASP A 6 1.09 32.25 -5.99
N GLN A 7 0.32 32.31 -4.89
CA GLN A 7 0.31 31.27 -3.86
C GLN A 7 -0.34 29.99 -4.41
N LEU A 8 0.39 28.88 -4.40
CA LEU A 8 -0.15 27.55 -4.65
C LEU A 8 -0.74 27.03 -3.35
N THR A 9 -1.98 27.42 -3.07
CA THR A 9 -2.73 26.81 -1.98
C THR A 9 -4.08 26.38 -2.52
N VAL A 10 -4.42 25.10 -2.31
CA VAL A 10 -5.80 24.65 -2.46
C VAL A 10 -6.62 25.46 -1.47
N ALA A 11 -7.58 26.25 -1.97
CA ALA A 11 -8.41 27.12 -1.16
C ALA A 11 -9.03 26.32 -0.01
N HIS A 12 -8.69 26.69 1.23
CA HIS A 12 -9.37 26.14 2.40
C HIS A 12 -10.82 26.59 2.35
N ARG A 13 -11.78 25.65 2.36
CA ARG A 13 -13.12 26.00 2.82
C ARG A 13 -12.98 26.54 4.25
N ARG A 14 -13.46 27.75 4.48
CA ARG A 14 -13.51 28.42 5.81
C ARG A 14 -14.54 27.79 6.75
N ASP A 15 -14.85 26.50 6.59
CA ASP A 15 -15.56 25.78 7.63
C ASP A 15 -14.51 25.30 8.62
N ALA A 16 -14.31 26.09 9.67
CA ALA A 16 -13.65 25.66 10.89
C ALA A 16 -14.54 24.63 11.60
N ALA A 17 -14.72 23.47 10.97
CA ALA A 17 -15.29 22.28 11.57
C ALA A 17 -14.17 21.25 11.58
N ARG A 18 -13.96 20.61 12.75
CA ARG A 18 -13.04 19.50 13.02
C ARG A 18 -12.65 18.73 11.75
N THR A 19 -11.36 18.50 11.52
CA THR A 19 -10.91 17.44 10.58
C THR A 19 -11.83 16.23 10.82
N PRO A 20 -12.61 15.79 9.83
CA PRO A 20 -13.54 14.69 10.06
C PRO A 20 -12.71 13.51 10.55
N ALA A 21 -13.01 13.01 11.75
CA ALA A 21 -12.36 11.82 12.26
C ALA A 21 -12.56 10.71 11.22
N SER A 22 -11.51 9.91 10.98
CA SER A 22 -11.65 8.71 10.17
C SER A 22 -12.77 7.86 10.79
N ARG A 23 -13.73 7.44 9.95
CA ARG A 23 -14.79 6.54 10.40
C ARG A 23 -14.18 5.20 10.74
N THR A 24 -14.71 4.54 11.75
CA THR A 24 -14.34 3.15 12.05
C THR A 24 -15.33 2.20 11.38
N VAL A 25 -14.99 0.91 11.31
CA VAL A 25 -15.93 -0.11 10.83
C VAL A 25 -17.20 -0.19 11.68
N ALA A 26 -17.13 0.12 12.98
CA ALA A 26 -18.31 0.19 13.84
C ALA A 26 -19.34 1.23 13.34
N ASP A 27 -18.88 2.34 12.76
CA ASP A 27 -19.76 3.39 12.21
C ASP A 27 -20.47 2.96 10.91
N LEU A 28 -20.04 1.85 10.31
CA LEU A 28 -20.58 1.31 9.05
C LEU A 28 -21.59 0.19 9.27
N LEU A 29 -21.65 -0.41 10.46
CA LEU A 29 -22.55 -1.51 10.77
C LEU A 29 -24.02 -1.05 10.72
N ARG A 30 -24.81 -1.69 9.87
CA ARG A 30 -26.24 -1.37 9.67
C ARG A 30 -27.19 -2.44 10.20
N THR A 31 -26.75 -3.69 10.21
CA THR A 31 -27.56 -4.86 10.50
C THR A 31 -26.87 -5.75 11.52
N ALA A 32 -27.67 -6.45 12.33
CA ALA A 32 -27.15 -7.48 13.21
C ALA A 32 -26.64 -8.68 12.37
N PRO A 33 -25.54 -9.32 12.79
CA PRO A 33 -24.98 -10.45 12.05
C PRO A 33 -25.93 -11.66 12.15
N VAL A 34 -26.08 -12.40 11.06
CA VAL A 34 -26.68 -13.72 11.09
C VAL A 34 -25.65 -14.72 11.63
N ILE A 35 -25.93 -15.25 12.82
CA ILE A 35 -25.08 -16.22 13.52
C ILE A 35 -25.71 -17.60 13.37
N GLY A 36 -24.99 -18.52 12.74
CA GLY A 36 -25.40 -19.92 12.57
C GLY A 36 -24.63 -20.89 13.48
N ARG A 37 -24.87 -22.18 13.28
CA ARG A 37 -24.13 -23.27 13.94
C ARG A 37 -23.45 -24.16 12.91
N ALA A 38 -22.31 -24.73 13.27
CA ALA A 38 -21.54 -25.60 12.38
C ALA A 38 -22.26 -26.90 11.98
N ASP A 39 -23.23 -27.35 12.80
CA ASP A 39 -24.04 -28.55 12.54
C ASP A 39 -25.32 -28.29 11.74
N MET A 40 -25.66 -27.03 11.45
CA MET A 40 -26.74 -26.70 10.53
C MET A 40 -26.38 -27.22 9.14
N THR A 41 -27.38 -27.66 8.39
CA THR A 41 -27.18 -28.02 6.99
C THR A 41 -26.99 -26.77 6.12
N VAL A 42 -26.31 -26.91 4.99
CA VAL A 42 -26.22 -25.83 3.98
C VAL A 42 -27.60 -25.30 3.62
N ARG A 43 -28.60 -26.19 3.49
CA ARG A 43 -29.99 -25.82 3.25
C ARG A 43 -30.53 -24.89 4.35
N GLN A 44 -30.34 -25.24 5.62
CA GLN A 44 -30.80 -24.43 6.74
C GLN A 44 -30.09 -23.08 6.79
N ALA A 45 -28.79 -23.04 6.50
CA ALA A 45 -28.05 -21.79 6.41
C ALA A 45 -28.57 -20.89 5.27
N ALA A 46 -28.78 -21.44 4.07
CA ALA A 46 -29.33 -20.70 2.93
C ALA A 46 -30.76 -20.19 3.21
N THR A 47 -31.59 -20.98 3.90
CA THR A 47 -32.91 -20.51 4.37
C THR A 47 -32.75 -19.35 5.34
N LEU A 48 -31.87 -19.45 6.33
CA LEU A 48 -31.63 -18.39 7.32
C LEU A 48 -31.11 -17.10 6.66
N MET A 49 -30.21 -17.22 5.68
CA MET A 49 -29.73 -16.11 4.84
C MET A 49 -30.88 -15.41 4.13
N THR A 50 -31.76 -16.19 3.49
CA THR A 50 -32.93 -15.68 2.76
C THR A 50 -33.93 -15.00 3.70
N GLU A 51 -34.23 -15.60 4.85
CA GLU A 51 -35.17 -15.03 5.85
C GLU A 51 -34.68 -13.72 6.44
N ARG A 52 -33.35 -13.51 6.46
CA ARG A 52 -32.70 -12.34 7.06
C ARG A 52 -32.22 -11.32 6.04
N ASP A 53 -32.43 -11.59 4.75
CA ASP A 53 -31.96 -10.78 3.63
C ASP A 53 -30.45 -10.46 3.73
N GLN A 54 -29.65 -11.49 3.99
CA GLN A 54 -28.19 -11.42 4.08
C GLN A 54 -27.54 -12.49 3.22
N ASP A 55 -26.42 -12.15 2.59
CA ASP A 55 -25.63 -13.01 1.69
C ASP A 55 -24.51 -13.79 2.43
N TYR A 56 -24.59 -13.82 3.77
CA TYR A 56 -23.65 -14.53 4.62
C TYR A 56 -24.29 -15.15 5.88
N VAL A 57 -23.56 -16.10 6.48
CA VAL A 57 -23.75 -16.58 7.86
C VAL A 57 -22.39 -16.66 8.54
N VAL A 58 -22.28 -16.07 9.73
CA VAL A 58 -21.10 -16.21 10.60
C VAL A 58 -21.28 -17.44 11.48
N ILE A 59 -20.24 -18.29 11.55
CA ILE A 59 -20.27 -19.57 12.26
C ILE A 59 -19.20 -19.55 13.35
N PRO A 60 -19.56 -19.33 14.63
CA PRO A 60 -18.60 -19.46 15.72
C PRO A 60 -18.07 -20.89 15.81
N GLN A 61 -16.74 -21.05 15.81
CA GLN A 61 -16.07 -22.34 15.93
C GLN A 61 -15.21 -22.36 17.21
N PRO A 62 -15.61 -23.13 18.25
CA PRO A 62 -14.85 -23.23 19.49
C PRO A 62 -13.37 -23.60 19.22
N GLY A 63 -12.45 -22.80 19.75
CA GLY A 63 -11.00 -22.99 19.58
C GLY A 63 -10.43 -22.66 18.19
N HIS A 64 -11.28 -22.36 17.20
CA HIS A 64 -10.87 -22.12 15.81
C HIS A 64 -11.28 -20.74 15.29
N GLY A 65 -11.91 -19.90 16.13
CA GLY A 65 -12.30 -18.54 15.77
C GLY A 65 -13.69 -18.47 15.14
N LEU A 66 -13.84 -17.65 14.10
CA LEU A 66 -15.09 -17.47 13.38
C LEU A 66 -14.94 -18.07 11.98
N GLY A 67 -15.90 -18.89 11.57
CA GLY A 67 -16.12 -19.27 10.19
C GLY A 67 -17.08 -18.31 9.50
N LEU A 68 -17.02 -18.26 8.18
CA LEU A 68 -17.93 -17.48 7.35
C LEU A 68 -18.40 -18.35 6.17
N LEU A 69 -19.71 -18.39 5.94
CA LEU A 69 -20.32 -18.99 4.77
C LEU A 69 -20.98 -17.88 3.95
N THR A 70 -20.65 -17.76 2.67
CA THR A 70 -21.27 -16.79 1.74
C THR A 70 -21.98 -17.48 0.58
N ASP A 71 -22.78 -16.74 -0.18
CA ASP A 71 -23.36 -17.23 -1.46
C ASP A 71 -22.31 -17.78 -2.42
N ALA A 72 -21.13 -17.16 -2.46
CA ALA A 72 -20.02 -17.60 -3.29
C ALA A 72 -19.49 -18.97 -2.86
N ASP A 73 -19.42 -19.23 -1.55
CA ASP A 73 -19.00 -20.52 -0.99
C ASP A 73 -20.02 -21.61 -1.30
N ILE A 74 -21.32 -21.32 -1.15
CA ILE A 74 -22.39 -22.28 -1.50
C ILE A 74 -22.29 -22.65 -2.99
N ARG A 75 -22.16 -21.65 -3.87
CA ARG A 75 -22.02 -21.89 -5.31
C ARG A 75 -20.77 -22.72 -5.64
N ALA A 76 -19.62 -22.35 -5.09
CA ALA A 76 -18.33 -22.95 -5.46
C ALA A 76 -18.10 -24.33 -4.79
N ARG A 77 -18.43 -24.47 -3.51
CA ARG A 77 -18.04 -25.63 -2.69
C ARG A 77 -19.16 -26.62 -2.46
N VAL A 78 -20.42 -26.23 -2.70
CA VAL A 78 -21.57 -27.13 -2.57
C VAL A 78 -22.14 -27.47 -3.94
N VAL A 79 -22.63 -26.46 -4.67
CA VAL A 79 -23.31 -26.68 -5.95
C VAL A 79 -22.33 -27.18 -7.02
N ALA A 80 -21.26 -26.44 -7.29
CA ALA A 80 -20.28 -26.83 -8.32
C ALA A 80 -19.51 -28.11 -7.98
N ALA A 81 -19.31 -28.38 -6.68
CA ALA A 81 -18.67 -29.61 -6.20
C ALA A 81 -19.64 -30.81 -6.11
N GLY A 82 -20.94 -30.62 -6.36
CA GLY A 82 -21.95 -31.68 -6.30
C GLY A 82 -22.22 -32.23 -4.89
N ARG A 83 -21.97 -31.44 -3.84
CA ARG A 83 -22.27 -31.85 -2.45
C ARG A 83 -23.78 -31.79 -2.17
N ASN A 84 -24.24 -32.62 -1.24
CA ASN A 84 -25.64 -32.60 -0.81
C ASN A 84 -25.93 -31.31 -0.01
N LEU A 85 -27.11 -30.72 -0.18
CA LEU A 85 -27.57 -29.56 0.60
C LEU A 85 -27.78 -29.88 2.08
N ASP A 86 -27.86 -31.16 2.43
CA ASP A 86 -27.95 -31.63 3.82
C ASP A 86 -26.56 -31.78 4.48
N THR A 87 -25.47 -31.49 3.77
CA THR A 87 -24.12 -31.44 4.34
C THR A 87 -24.03 -30.38 5.44
N PRO A 88 -23.38 -30.66 6.60
CA PRO A 88 -23.15 -29.68 7.65
C PRO A 88 -22.30 -28.50 7.17
N VAL A 89 -22.65 -27.28 7.58
CA VAL A 89 -21.93 -26.05 7.24
C VAL A 89 -20.46 -26.11 7.65
N GLY A 90 -20.15 -26.73 8.80
CA GLY A 90 -18.79 -26.89 9.29
C GLY A 90 -17.86 -27.68 8.36
N GLU A 91 -18.40 -28.49 7.44
CA GLU A 91 -17.63 -29.23 6.44
C GLU A 91 -17.40 -28.42 5.13
N VAL A 92 -18.08 -27.29 4.98
CA VAL A 92 -18.05 -26.42 3.79
C VAL A 92 -17.24 -25.15 4.05
N VAL A 93 -17.33 -24.61 5.26
CA VAL A 93 -16.55 -23.46 5.70
C VAL A 93 -15.06 -23.85 5.75
N ASP A 94 -14.21 -22.98 5.22
CA ASP A 94 -12.77 -23.22 5.11
C ASP A 94 -12.04 -22.25 6.03
N GLY A 95 -11.28 -22.81 6.97
CA GLY A 95 -10.46 -22.06 7.92
C GLY A 95 -11.21 -21.01 8.76
N PRO A 96 -10.46 -20.29 9.61
CA PRO A 96 -10.98 -19.08 10.23
C PRO A 96 -11.17 -17.99 9.17
N ALA A 97 -12.34 -17.35 9.19
CA ALA A 97 -12.59 -16.11 8.50
C ALA A 97 -11.61 -15.02 8.98
N PHE A 98 -11.26 -14.12 8.08
CA PHE A 98 -10.56 -12.90 8.45
C PHE A 98 -11.52 -11.95 9.17
N VAL A 99 -11.12 -11.41 10.31
CA VAL A 99 -11.98 -10.60 11.19
C VAL A 99 -11.24 -9.31 11.54
N VAL A 100 -11.97 -8.20 11.58
CA VAL A 100 -11.44 -6.89 12.00
C VAL A 100 -12.05 -6.43 13.34
N ASP A 101 -11.32 -5.57 14.05
CA ASP A 101 -11.80 -4.95 15.28
C ASP A 101 -12.74 -3.80 14.95
N ALA A 102 -13.74 -3.57 15.81
CA ALA A 102 -14.71 -2.48 15.70
C ALA A 102 -14.08 -1.09 15.53
N ARG A 103 -12.86 -0.90 16.04
CA ARG A 103 -12.10 0.35 15.99
C ARG A 103 -11.18 0.46 14.76
N THR A 104 -11.06 -0.60 13.95
CA THR A 104 -10.32 -0.54 12.67
C THR A 104 -10.90 0.57 11.79
N SER A 105 -10.04 1.33 11.13
CA SER A 105 -10.50 2.40 10.24
C SER A 105 -11.27 1.81 9.04
N ALA A 106 -12.25 2.56 8.53
CA ALA A 106 -13.01 2.14 7.37
C ALA A 106 -12.12 1.86 6.15
N ILE A 107 -11.11 2.69 5.90
CA ILE A 107 -10.21 2.51 4.75
C ILE A 107 -9.28 1.30 4.89
N ASP A 108 -8.83 0.97 6.11
CA ASP A 108 -7.99 -0.21 6.33
C ASP A 108 -8.82 -1.48 6.13
N ALA A 109 -10.06 -1.52 6.64
CA ALA A 109 -10.97 -2.64 6.40
C ALA A 109 -11.33 -2.80 4.91
N LEU A 110 -11.54 -1.69 4.19
CA LEU A 110 -11.75 -1.72 2.74
C LEU A 110 -10.53 -2.26 2.00
N THR A 111 -9.32 -1.86 2.43
CA THR A 111 -8.06 -2.40 1.91
C THR A 111 -7.97 -3.91 2.10
N GLU A 112 -8.28 -4.41 3.30
CA GLU A 112 -8.28 -5.85 3.57
C GLU A 112 -9.31 -6.61 2.72
N LEU A 113 -10.50 -6.03 2.53
CA LEU A 113 -11.56 -6.60 1.69
C LEU A 113 -11.05 -6.78 0.25
N VAL A 114 -10.41 -5.74 -0.29
CA VAL A 114 -9.84 -5.75 -1.64
C VAL A 114 -8.65 -6.71 -1.77
N ASP A 115 -7.69 -6.66 -0.85
CA ASP A 115 -6.42 -7.40 -0.95
C ASP A 115 -6.57 -8.90 -0.75
N ARG A 116 -7.61 -9.30 -0.02
CA ARG A 116 -7.93 -10.70 0.23
C ARG A 116 -9.02 -11.23 -0.71
N ASP A 117 -9.52 -10.41 -1.62
CA ASP A 117 -10.64 -10.73 -2.51
C ASP A 117 -11.87 -11.23 -1.73
N LEU A 118 -12.15 -10.60 -0.59
CA LEU A 118 -13.26 -10.93 0.28
C LEU A 118 -14.51 -10.16 -0.17
N THR A 119 -15.68 -10.80 -0.05
CA THR A 119 -16.96 -10.12 -0.29
C THR A 119 -17.40 -9.35 0.96
N VAL A 120 -17.17 -9.94 2.14
CA VAL A 120 -17.54 -9.39 3.43
C VAL A 120 -16.53 -9.75 4.52
N ILE A 121 -16.49 -8.96 5.60
CA ILE A 121 -15.58 -9.14 6.74
C ILE A 121 -16.38 -9.04 8.05
N PRO A 122 -16.36 -10.08 8.90
CA PRO A 122 -16.90 -9.98 10.26
C PRO A 122 -16.18 -8.94 11.12
N VAL A 123 -16.95 -8.22 11.93
CA VAL A 123 -16.47 -7.19 12.86
C VAL A 123 -16.72 -7.65 14.29
N ARG A 124 -15.69 -7.57 15.14
CA ARG A 124 -15.79 -7.91 16.56
C ARG A 124 -15.43 -6.74 17.48
N ASP A 125 -15.96 -6.73 18.69
CA ASP A 125 -15.49 -5.86 19.76
C ASP A 125 -14.22 -6.41 20.46
N ALA A 126 -13.73 -5.65 21.45
CA ALA A 126 -12.58 -6.00 22.25
C ALA A 126 -12.79 -7.28 23.10
N ASP A 127 -14.04 -7.62 23.41
CA ASP A 127 -14.41 -8.83 24.16
C ASP A 127 -14.54 -10.06 23.23
N GLY A 128 -14.40 -9.87 21.91
CA GLY A 128 -14.49 -10.92 20.90
C GLY A 128 -15.91 -11.21 20.41
N THR A 129 -16.90 -10.41 20.81
CA THR A 129 -18.29 -10.53 20.36
C THR A 129 -18.42 -10.03 18.94
N VAL A 130 -19.10 -10.79 18.06
CA VAL A 130 -19.39 -10.37 16.69
C VAL A 130 -20.47 -9.30 16.72
N LEU A 131 -20.11 -8.07 16.36
CA LEU A 131 -21.03 -6.93 16.30
C LEU A 131 -21.82 -6.89 14.99
N GLY A 132 -21.24 -7.43 13.92
CA GLY A 132 -21.80 -7.36 12.58
C GLY A 132 -20.82 -7.83 11.52
N VAL A 133 -21.14 -7.53 10.27
CA VAL A 133 -20.32 -7.83 9.09
C VAL A 133 -20.36 -6.60 8.20
N VAL A 134 -19.23 -6.26 7.57
CA VAL A 134 -19.13 -5.19 6.58
C VAL A 134 -18.78 -5.76 5.22
N GLY A 135 -19.50 -5.34 4.18
CA GLY A 135 -19.23 -5.64 2.78
C GLY A 135 -18.90 -4.39 1.98
N ALA A 136 -18.51 -4.56 0.70
CA ALA A 136 -18.16 -3.43 -0.17
C ALA A 136 -19.27 -2.37 -0.29
N SER A 137 -20.54 -2.79 -0.21
CA SER A 137 -21.72 -1.92 -0.24
C SER A 137 -21.83 -1.00 0.97
N ASP A 138 -21.35 -1.40 2.14
CA ASP A 138 -21.43 -0.58 3.37
C ASP A 138 -20.52 0.64 3.31
N PHE A 139 -19.45 0.56 2.53
CA PHE A 139 -18.51 1.65 2.31
C PHE A 139 -19.05 2.71 1.34
N VAL A 140 -20.12 2.46 0.57
CA VAL A 140 -20.62 3.38 -0.47
C VAL A 140 -20.96 4.77 0.08
N ALA A 141 -21.48 4.84 1.32
CA ALA A 141 -21.78 6.09 2.00
C ALA A 141 -20.54 6.75 2.65
N ASP A 142 -19.42 6.05 2.69
CA ASP A 142 -18.12 6.55 3.13
C ASP A 142 -17.34 7.15 1.95
N PRO A 143 -16.58 8.24 2.15
CA PRO A 143 -15.71 8.80 1.11
C PRO A 143 -14.73 7.77 0.51
N ALA A 144 -14.25 6.79 1.29
CA ALA A 144 -13.43 5.69 0.78
C ALA A 144 -14.20 4.76 -0.19
N GLY A 145 -15.51 4.57 0.00
CA GLY A 145 -16.31 3.82 -0.95
C GLY A 145 -16.66 4.61 -2.21
N SER A 146 -16.55 5.94 -2.21
CA SER A 146 -16.81 6.76 -3.41
C SER A 146 -15.83 6.49 -4.56
N SER A 147 -14.67 5.90 -4.26
CA SER A 147 -13.71 5.40 -5.26
C SER A 147 -14.03 4.02 -5.83
N MET A 148 -14.88 3.23 -5.17
CA MET A 148 -15.14 1.84 -5.55
C MET A 148 -15.75 1.67 -6.95
N PRO A 149 -16.69 2.54 -7.40
CA PRO A 149 -17.20 2.44 -8.77
C PRO A 149 -16.11 2.59 -9.83
N LEU A 150 -15.13 3.50 -9.63
CA LEU A 150 -14.01 3.65 -10.56
C LEU A 150 -13.10 2.42 -10.53
N ARG A 151 -12.81 1.89 -9.34
CA ARG A 151 -12.02 0.65 -9.20
C ARG A 151 -12.69 -0.54 -9.89
N GLU A 152 -14.01 -0.69 -9.73
CA GLU A 152 -14.80 -1.74 -10.35
C GLU A 152 -14.79 -1.61 -11.88
N GLN A 153 -14.98 -0.40 -12.41
CA GLN A 153 -14.85 -0.09 -13.83
C GLN A 153 -13.48 -0.48 -14.39
N ILE A 154 -12.39 -0.15 -13.66
CA ILE A 154 -11.02 -0.54 -14.02
C ILE A 154 -10.87 -2.06 -14.02
N SER A 155 -11.34 -2.75 -12.98
CA SER A 155 -11.21 -4.21 -12.88
C SER A 155 -11.97 -4.97 -13.98
N ARG A 156 -13.02 -4.36 -14.53
CA ARG A 156 -13.88 -4.94 -15.58
C ARG A 156 -13.57 -4.47 -17.00
N SER A 157 -12.63 -3.54 -17.20
CA SER A 157 -12.26 -3.05 -18.54
C SER A 157 -11.85 -4.20 -19.46
N GLN A 158 -12.49 -4.38 -20.61
CA GLN A 158 -12.24 -5.50 -21.51
C GLN A 158 -11.09 -5.23 -22.51
N THR A 159 -10.76 -3.96 -22.74
CA THR A 159 -9.67 -3.56 -23.64
C THR A 159 -8.67 -2.63 -22.96
N VAL A 160 -7.51 -2.46 -23.61
CA VAL A 160 -6.46 -1.52 -23.18
C VAL A 160 -6.99 -0.09 -23.18
N GLU A 161 -7.74 0.29 -24.20
CA GLU A 161 -8.29 1.64 -24.36
C GLU A 161 -9.32 1.96 -23.26
N GLU A 162 -10.20 1.01 -22.93
CA GLU A 162 -11.15 1.16 -21.82
C GLU A 162 -10.43 1.31 -20.49
N LEU A 163 -9.39 0.50 -20.25
CA LEU A 163 -8.59 0.57 -19.04
C LEU A 163 -7.88 1.92 -18.90
N GLN A 164 -7.24 2.38 -19.97
CA GLN A 164 -6.56 3.68 -20.01
C GLN A 164 -7.54 4.84 -19.79
N GLY A 165 -8.70 4.81 -20.46
CA GLY A 165 -9.74 5.83 -20.29
C GLY A 165 -10.26 5.93 -18.85
N HIS A 166 -10.42 4.80 -18.15
CA HIS A 166 -10.77 4.80 -16.73
C HIS A 166 -9.62 5.30 -15.85
N ALA A 167 -8.40 4.81 -16.07
CA ALA A 167 -7.23 5.15 -15.26
C ALA A 167 -6.85 6.64 -15.34
N GLN A 168 -7.09 7.31 -16.47
CA GLN A 168 -6.87 8.75 -16.62
C GLN A 168 -7.72 9.62 -15.68
N ARG A 169 -8.73 9.04 -15.01
CA ARG A 169 -9.56 9.72 -14.00
C ARG A 169 -8.93 9.72 -12.60
N ILE A 170 -7.86 8.96 -12.37
CA ILE A 170 -7.19 8.83 -11.06
C ILE A 170 -6.73 10.20 -10.52
N PRO A 171 -6.04 11.07 -11.28
CA PRO A 171 -5.60 12.36 -10.76
C PRO A 171 -6.75 13.23 -10.26
N GLN A 172 -7.87 13.26 -10.99
CA GLN A 172 -9.06 14.00 -10.60
C GLN A 172 -9.68 13.45 -9.31
N LEU A 173 -9.77 12.13 -9.17
CA LEU A 173 -10.27 11.52 -7.94
C LEU A 173 -9.39 11.87 -6.73
N VAL A 174 -8.07 11.76 -6.86
CA VAL A 174 -7.13 12.13 -5.79
C VAL A 174 -7.30 13.61 -5.43
N ALA A 175 -7.42 14.48 -6.43
CA ALA A 175 -7.66 15.90 -6.23
C ALA A 175 -8.98 16.16 -5.49
N ASP A 176 -10.06 15.46 -5.83
CA ASP A 176 -11.35 15.59 -5.15
C ASP A 176 -11.30 15.15 -3.68
N LEU A 177 -10.55 14.10 -3.35
CA LEU A 177 -10.37 13.67 -1.96
C LEU A 177 -9.56 14.71 -1.15
N VAL A 178 -8.51 15.27 -1.73
CA VAL A 178 -7.72 16.34 -1.09
C VAL A 178 -8.55 17.60 -0.88
N ARG A 179 -9.38 18.00 -1.85
CA ARG A 179 -10.28 19.17 -1.74
C ARG A 179 -11.37 18.99 -0.69
N ARG A 180 -11.75 17.75 -0.39
CA ARG A 180 -12.67 17.38 0.71
C ARG A 180 -11.97 17.31 2.08
N ASP A 181 -10.71 17.74 2.15
CA ASP A 181 -9.88 17.75 3.37
C ASP A 181 -9.79 16.38 4.03
N ARG A 182 -9.73 15.31 3.21
CA ARG A 182 -9.52 13.95 3.72
C ARG A 182 -8.10 13.82 4.29
N PRO A 183 -7.91 13.02 5.36
CA PRO A 183 -6.58 12.71 5.87
C PRO A 183 -5.68 12.16 4.77
N ALA A 184 -4.42 12.60 4.73
CA ALA A 184 -3.49 12.27 3.66
C ALA A 184 -3.30 10.75 3.47
N HIS A 185 -3.25 9.98 4.57
CA HIS A 185 -3.10 8.53 4.52
C HIS A 185 -4.29 7.84 3.83
N GLU A 186 -5.51 8.31 4.04
CA GLU A 186 -6.69 7.76 3.35
C GLU A 186 -6.62 8.05 1.85
N VAL A 187 -6.21 9.28 1.48
CA VAL A 187 -6.05 9.68 0.07
C VAL A 187 -5.06 8.76 -0.64
N THR A 188 -3.90 8.51 -0.03
CA THR A 188 -2.88 7.67 -0.65
C THR A 188 -3.27 6.19 -0.67
N GLN A 189 -3.98 5.69 0.35
CA GLN A 189 -4.51 4.32 0.35
C GLN A 189 -5.53 4.13 -0.79
N VAL A 190 -6.49 5.05 -0.95
CA VAL A 190 -7.44 5.02 -2.07
C VAL A 190 -6.72 5.06 -3.42
N ALA A 191 -5.75 5.98 -3.58
CA ALA A 191 -4.95 6.06 -4.80
C ALA A 191 -4.24 4.72 -5.08
N SER A 192 -3.66 4.09 -4.06
CA SER A 192 -2.99 2.80 -4.20
C SER A 192 -3.94 1.67 -4.59
N LEU A 193 -5.15 1.59 -4.01
CA LEU A 193 -6.12 0.55 -4.37
C LEU A 193 -6.51 0.62 -5.85
N ILE A 194 -6.55 1.83 -6.41
CA ILE A 194 -6.93 2.04 -7.80
C ILE A 194 -5.73 1.80 -8.72
N VAL A 195 -4.54 2.31 -8.38
CA VAL A 195 -3.31 2.03 -9.15
C VAL A 195 -3.04 0.52 -9.21
N ASP A 196 -3.19 -0.19 -8.09
CA ASP A 196 -3.08 -1.65 -8.03
C ASP A 196 -4.10 -2.32 -8.97
N ALA A 197 -5.35 -1.85 -8.99
CA ALA A 197 -6.36 -2.38 -9.91
C ALA A 197 -6.00 -2.15 -11.38
N VAL A 198 -5.40 -1.00 -11.72
CA VAL A 198 -4.90 -0.73 -13.08
C VAL A 198 -3.76 -1.68 -13.44
N VAL A 199 -2.78 -1.85 -12.55
CA VAL A 199 -1.65 -2.75 -12.76
C VAL A 199 -2.14 -4.20 -12.92
N LEU A 200 -3.00 -4.67 -12.03
CA LEU A 200 -3.57 -6.02 -12.08
C LEU A 200 -4.35 -6.27 -13.36
N ARG A 201 -5.21 -5.32 -13.76
CA ARG A 201 -6.00 -5.48 -14.99
C ARG A 201 -5.14 -5.38 -16.24
N GLY A 202 -4.20 -4.44 -16.27
CA GLY A 202 -3.26 -4.28 -17.37
C GLY A 202 -2.41 -5.54 -17.56
N LEU A 203 -1.88 -6.08 -16.46
CA LEU A 203 -1.13 -7.34 -16.46
C LEU A 203 -2.00 -8.47 -17.02
N ARG A 204 -3.26 -8.58 -16.61
CA ARG A 204 -4.19 -9.59 -17.14
C ARG A 204 -4.42 -9.44 -18.65
N LEU A 205 -4.69 -8.23 -19.13
CA LEU A 205 -4.92 -7.95 -20.55
C LEU A 205 -3.70 -8.31 -21.41
N VAL A 206 -2.50 -7.95 -20.96
CA VAL A 206 -1.25 -8.28 -21.65
C VAL A 206 -1.02 -9.80 -21.65
N VAL A 207 -1.12 -10.45 -20.49
CA VAL A 207 -0.92 -11.90 -20.36
C VAL A 207 -1.93 -12.69 -21.21
N ASP A 208 -3.21 -12.29 -21.22
CA ASP A 208 -4.24 -12.95 -22.02
C ASP A 208 -3.96 -12.86 -23.54
N SER A 209 -3.18 -11.86 -23.97
CA SER A 209 -2.74 -11.70 -25.37
C SER A 209 -1.44 -12.44 -25.71
N ARG A 210 -0.77 -13.04 -24.72
CA ARG A 210 0.58 -13.61 -24.80
C ARG A 210 0.59 -15.09 -24.37
N PRO A 211 0.39 -16.04 -25.31
CA PRO A 211 0.38 -17.48 -24.98
C PRO A 211 1.71 -18.01 -24.43
N ASP A 212 2.80 -17.28 -24.62
CA ASP A 212 4.14 -17.56 -24.11
C ASP A 212 4.34 -17.20 -22.62
N VAL A 213 3.35 -16.54 -22.01
CA VAL A 213 3.43 -16.02 -20.64
C VAL A 213 2.43 -16.74 -19.73
N ASP A 214 2.94 -17.51 -18.79
CA ASP A 214 2.12 -18.18 -17.77
C ASP A 214 2.00 -17.31 -16.50
N PRO A 215 0.80 -16.85 -16.12
CA PRO A 215 0.59 -16.08 -14.88
C PRO A 215 0.92 -16.86 -13.60
N ALA A 216 1.03 -18.19 -13.64
CA ALA A 216 1.45 -19.00 -12.51
C ALA A 216 2.97 -19.08 -12.33
N ALA A 217 3.76 -18.68 -13.34
CA ALA A 217 5.21 -18.84 -13.35
C ALA A 217 5.99 -17.69 -12.70
N TYR A 218 5.29 -16.64 -12.25
CA TYR A 218 5.93 -15.46 -11.66
C TYR A 218 5.14 -14.87 -10.49
N THR A 219 5.83 -14.10 -9.66
CA THR A 219 5.25 -13.22 -8.64
C THR A 219 5.55 -11.78 -8.98
N TRP A 220 4.52 -10.98 -9.25
CA TRP A 220 4.63 -9.54 -9.43
C TRP A 220 4.70 -8.84 -8.08
N LEU A 221 5.71 -8.00 -7.90
CA LEU A 221 5.90 -7.17 -6.73
C LEU A 221 5.66 -5.71 -7.11
N SER A 222 4.75 -5.06 -6.39
CA SER A 222 4.72 -3.61 -6.32
C SER A 222 5.89 -3.14 -5.46
N LEU A 223 6.56 -2.06 -5.85
CA LEU A 223 7.68 -1.46 -5.13
C LEU A 223 7.39 0.01 -4.76
N GLY A 224 8.30 0.61 -3.99
CA GLY A 224 8.28 2.04 -3.72
C GLY A 224 7.00 2.52 -2.99
N SER A 225 6.51 3.71 -3.34
CA SER A 225 5.31 4.26 -2.68
C SER A 225 4.05 3.45 -2.93
N ASN A 226 3.94 2.76 -4.07
CA ASN A 226 2.78 1.91 -4.36
C ASN A 226 2.77 0.67 -3.47
N ALA A 227 3.93 0.08 -3.19
CA ALA A 227 4.03 -1.03 -2.24
C ALA A 227 3.61 -0.62 -0.83
N ARG A 228 4.07 0.56 -0.37
CA ARG A 228 3.78 1.11 0.95
C ARG A 228 2.36 1.68 1.12
N ARG A 229 1.52 1.68 0.07
CA ARG A 229 0.19 2.31 0.05
C ARG A 229 0.23 3.84 0.25
N GLU A 230 1.29 4.47 -0.24
CA GLU A 230 1.57 5.90 -0.09
C GLU A 230 1.72 6.67 -1.42
N PRO A 231 1.15 6.25 -2.58
CA PRO A 231 1.33 6.99 -3.82
C PRO A 231 0.64 8.35 -3.79
N VAL A 232 1.25 9.32 -4.47
CA VAL A 232 0.70 10.65 -4.73
C VAL A 232 0.68 10.92 -6.23
N LEU A 233 0.23 12.10 -6.68
CA LEU A 233 0.12 12.41 -8.11
C LEU A 233 1.43 12.33 -8.88
N SER A 234 2.56 12.63 -8.22
CA SER A 234 3.91 12.52 -8.82
C SER A 234 4.58 11.16 -8.59
N SER A 235 3.88 10.16 -8.06
CA SER A 235 4.47 8.85 -7.79
C SER A 235 4.64 8.03 -9.06
N ASP A 236 5.79 7.37 -9.16
CA ASP A 236 6.10 6.41 -10.22
C ASP A 236 5.60 5.01 -9.83
N VAL A 237 5.23 4.20 -10.82
CA VAL A 237 4.95 2.77 -10.66
C VAL A 237 6.28 2.02 -10.80
N ASP A 238 6.84 1.66 -9.65
CA ASP A 238 8.01 0.78 -9.52
C ASP A 238 7.53 -0.68 -9.45
N SER A 239 8.23 -1.60 -10.12
CA SER A 239 7.86 -3.03 -10.15
C SER A 239 9.07 -3.96 -10.16
N ALA A 240 8.86 -5.15 -9.61
CA ALA A 240 9.75 -6.29 -9.74
C ALA A 240 8.96 -7.55 -10.03
N VAL A 241 9.67 -8.53 -10.59
CA VAL A 241 9.12 -9.87 -10.79
C VAL A 241 10.10 -10.92 -10.28
N VAL A 242 9.55 -11.93 -9.61
CA VAL A 242 10.28 -13.09 -9.09
C VAL A 242 9.77 -14.33 -9.81
N PHE A 243 10.67 -15.04 -10.48
CA PHE A 243 10.37 -16.30 -11.15
C PHE A 243 10.81 -17.52 -10.35
N ASP A 244 10.25 -18.67 -10.68
CA ASP A 244 10.83 -19.95 -10.28
C ASP A 244 12.19 -20.18 -10.97
N ASP A 245 13.08 -20.97 -10.35
CA ASP A 245 14.41 -21.27 -10.89
C ASP A 245 14.37 -22.24 -12.08
N SER A 246 13.20 -22.80 -12.40
CA SER A 246 13.00 -23.65 -13.59
C SER A 246 13.00 -22.91 -14.92
N LEU A 247 12.80 -21.58 -14.95
CA LEU A 247 12.76 -20.79 -16.18
C LEU A 247 14.17 -20.43 -16.69
N GLY A 248 14.39 -20.63 -18.00
CA GLY A 248 15.62 -20.29 -18.71
C GLY A 248 15.63 -18.87 -19.29
N GLY A 249 16.80 -18.42 -19.75
CA GLY A 249 17.01 -17.04 -20.22
C GLY A 249 16.07 -16.58 -21.34
N SER A 250 15.82 -17.41 -22.35
CA SER A 250 14.92 -17.06 -23.45
C SER A 250 13.46 -16.94 -23.02
N GLU A 251 13.03 -17.75 -22.04
CA GLU A 251 11.68 -17.66 -21.48
C GLU A 251 11.53 -16.35 -20.69
N LEU A 252 12.54 -16.01 -19.87
CA LEU A 252 12.57 -14.75 -19.12
C LEU A 252 12.49 -13.52 -20.03
N ASP A 253 13.09 -13.57 -21.22
CA ASP A 253 13.00 -12.49 -22.20
C ASP A 253 11.58 -12.34 -22.77
N GLY A 254 10.85 -13.44 -22.96
CA GLY A 254 9.41 -13.44 -23.26
C GLY A 254 8.60 -12.72 -22.18
N TYR A 255 8.79 -13.05 -20.90
CA TYR A 255 8.12 -12.34 -19.81
C TYR A 255 8.47 -10.85 -19.77
N ARG A 256 9.75 -10.49 -19.94
CA ARG A 256 10.19 -9.08 -19.96
C ARG A 256 9.56 -8.29 -21.10
N GLY A 257 9.37 -8.93 -22.27
CA GLY A 257 8.66 -8.33 -23.41
C GLY A 257 7.21 -7.98 -23.05
N ALA A 258 6.48 -8.92 -22.42
CA ALA A 258 5.13 -8.66 -21.95
C ALA A 258 5.09 -7.54 -20.89
N PHE A 259 6.05 -7.51 -19.95
CA PHE A 259 6.10 -6.44 -18.96
C PHE A 259 6.47 -5.08 -19.57
N ALA A 260 7.20 -5.04 -20.69
CA ALA A 260 7.42 -3.80 -21.44
C ALA A 260 6.12 -3.30 -22.11
N GLU A 261 5.28 -4.20 -22.62
CA GLU A 261 3.94 -3.83 -23.14
C GLU A 261 3.03 -3.30 -22.02
N LEU A 262 3.13 -3.89 -20.82
CA LEU A 262 2.45 -3.35 -19.63
C LEU A 262 2.97 -1.94 -19.28
N ASP A 263 4.29 -1.71 -19.32
CA ASP A 263 4.85 -0.38 -19.08
C ASP A 263 4.27 0.67 -20.06
N ASP A 264 4.15 0.33 -21.34
CA ASP A 264 3.54 1.21 -22.34
C ASP A 264 2.04 1.45 -22.11
N LEU A 265 1.31 0.40 -21.71
CA LEU A 265 -0.08 0.51 -21.30
C LEU A 265 -0.23 1.50 -20.13
N LEU A 266 0.59 1.36 -19.09
CA LEU A 266 0.56 2.21 -17.90
C LEU A 266 0.88 3.67 -18.25
N ARG A 267 1.84 3.91 -19.16
CA ARG A 267 2.12 5.25 -19.68
C ARG A 267 0.91 5.86 -20.38
N GLY A 268 0.23 5.09 -21.25
CA GLY A 268 -1.00 5.56 -21.92
C GLY A 268 -2.18 5.76 -20.96
N ALA A 269 -2.18 5.08 -19.81
CA ALA A 269 -3.12 5.31 -18.71
C ALA A 269 -2.84 6.60 -17.92
N GLY A 270 -1.78 7.34 -18.24
CA GLY A 270 -1.37 8.55 -17.55
C GLY A 270 -0.58 8.29 -16.25
N LEU A 271 -0.10 7.06 -16.05
CA LEU A 271 0.78 6.71 -14.92
C LEU A 271 2.24 6.84 -15.34
N THR A 272 3.09 7.35 -14.45
CA THR A 272 4.52 7.38 -14.69
C THR A 272 5.12 6.02 -14.34
N VAL A 273 5.78 5.38 -15.30
CA VAL A 273 6.59 4.18 -15.07
C VAL A 273 8.02 4.61 -14.74
N ASP A 274 8.64 3.98 -13.73
CA ASP A 274 9.97 4.41 -13.28
C ASP A 274 11.00 4.45 -14.40
N THR A 275 11.69 5.59 -14.46
CA THR A 275 12.71 5.88 -15.48
C THR A 275 14.12 5.54 -15.00
N LYS A 276 14.29 5.23 -13.71
CA LYS A 276 15.58 4.92 -13.09
C LYS A 276 15.93 3.42 -13.16
N GLY A 277 15.01 2.60 -13.65
CA GLY A 277 15.21 1.20 -14.01
C GLY A 277 14.60 0.19 -13.04
N ALA A 278 13.84 0.63 -12.03
CA ALA A 278 13.13 -0.21 -11.08
C ALA A 278 11.81 -0.77 -11.64
N VAL A 279 11.91 -1.48 -12.76
CA VAL A 279 10.75 -2.01 -13.49
C VAL A 279 10.95 -3.47 -13.90
N ALA A 280 9.88 -4.25 -13.86
CA ALA A 280 9.87 -5.67 -14.16
C ALA A 280 10.22 -6.01 -15.63
N SER A 281 10.17 -5.03 -16.53
CA SER A 281 10.63 -5.20 -17.92
C SER A 281 12.15 -5.22 -18.07
N LYS A 282 12.91 -4.91 -17.02
CA LYS A 282 14.39 -4.85 -17.05
C LYS A 282 15.03 -5.99 -16.24
N PRO A 283 16.14 -6.59 -16.71
CA PRO A 283 16.80 -7.70 -16.03
C PRO A 283 17.16 -7.44 -14.57
N LEU A 284 17.44 -6.18 -14.20
CA LEU A 284 17.81 -5.82 -12.84
C LEU A 284 16.69 -6.14 -11.82
N PHE A 285 15.43 -5.98 -12.21
CA PHE A 285 14.24 -6.23 -11.39
C PHE A 285 13.38 -7.39 -11.93
N SER A 286 13.97 -8.24 -12.77
CA SER A 286 13.33 -9.39 -13.41
C SER A 286 14.23 -10.61 -13.32
N ARG A 287 14.11 -11.33 -12.20
CA ARG A 287 15.06 -12.38 -11.80
C ARG A 287 14.35 -13.62 -11.26
N THR A 288 14.98 -14.78 -11.42
CA THR A 288 14.58 -15.98 -10.69
C THR A 288 14.87 -15.82 -9.20
N ARG A 289 14.31 -16.71 -8.38
CA ARG A 289 14.53 -16.73 -6.92
C ARG A 289 16.02 -16.74 -6.56
N SER A 290 16.80 -17.66 -7.14
CA SER A 290 18.25 -17.77 -6.87
C SER A 290 19.04 -16.54 -7.33
N GLN A 291 18.64 -15.94 -8.47
CA GLN A 291 19.24 -14.70 -8.98
C GLN A 291 18.95 -13.51 -8.06
N TRP A 292 17.74 -13.43 -7.50
CA TRP A 292 17.40 -12.41 -6.50
C TRP A 292 18.21 -12.58 -5.21
N GLN A 293 18.33 -13.80 -4.69
CA GLN A 293 19.15 -14.07 -3.51
C GLN A 293 20.61 -13.67 -3.72
N THR A 294 21.17 -13.95 -4.90
CA THR A 294 22.53 -13.56 -5.25
C THR A 294 22.68 -12.04 -5.34
N ALA A 295 21.75 -11.35 -6.01
CA ALA A 295 21.76 -9.90 -6.14
C ALA A 295 21.64 -9.20 -4.77
N ALA A 296 20.71 -9.66 -3.93
CA ALA A 296 20.49 -9.13 -2.58
C ALA A 296 21.73 -9.29 -1.70
N ARG A 297 22.39 -10.45 -1.72
CA ARG A 297 23.66 -10.65 -1.01
C ARG A 297 24.73 -9.68 -1.50
N GLY A 298 24.87 -9.52 -2.81
CA GLY A 298 25.80 -8.55 -3.38
C GLY A 298 25.54 -7.11 -2.89
N TRP A 299 24.28 -6.69 -2.87
CA TRP A 299 23.90 -5.35 -2.36
C TRP A 299 24.17 -5.16 -0.88
N ILE A 300 24.07 -6.23 -0.07
CA ILE A 300 24.39 -6.21 1.35
C ILE A 300 25.92 -6.21 1.57
N ASP A 301 26.66 -6.94 0.74
CA ASP A 301 28.12 -7.06 0.83
C ASP A 301 28.84 -5.78 0.38
N THR A 302 28.36 -5.11 -0.68
CA THR A 302 28.94 -3.87 -1.22
C THR A 302 27.89 -2.75 -1.39
N PRO A 303 27.31 -2.22 -0.29
CA PRO A 303 26.13 -1.34 -0.34
C PRO A 303 26.33 0.03 -1.01
N LEU A 304 27.59 0.49 -1.09
CA LEU A 304 27.94 1.77 -1.72
C LEU A 304 28.15 1.66 -3.24
N GLU A 305 28.31 0.44 -3.76
CA GLU A 305 28.47 0.17 -5.18
C GLU A 305 27.11 -0.03 -5.85
N ASP A 306 26.98 0.40 -7.11
CA ASP A 306 25.82 0.13 -7.98
C ASP A 306 24.42 0.36 -7.36
N LYS A 307 24.32 1.31 -6.43
CA LYS A 307 23.07 1.64 -5.69
C LYS A 307 22.55 0.50 -4.81
N GLY A 308 23.40 -0.42 -4.35
CA GLY A 308 23.01 -1.57 -3.53
C GLY A 308 22.15 -1.20 -2.32
N MET A 309 22.49 -0.12 -1.61
CA MET A 309 21.69 0.40 -0.50
C MET A 309 20.24 0.73 -0.89
N ILE A 310 20.06 1.47 -1.99
CA ILE A 310 18.73 1.87 -2.49
C ILE A 310 17.92 0.64 -2.91
N PHE A 311 18.56 -0.30 -3.61
CA PHE A 311 17.88 -1.51 -4.09
C PHE A 311 17.47 -2.45 -2.96
N THR A 312 18.32 -2.61 -1.94
CA THR A 312 17.97 -3.34 -0.71
C THR A 312 16.74 -2.72 -0.05
N SER A 313 16.74 -1.40 0.17
CA SER A 313 15.60 -0.69 0.76
C SER A 313 14.32 -0.81 -0.08
N LEU A 314 14.45 -0.75 -1.42
CA LEU A 314 13.32 -0.86 -2.33
C LEU A 314 12.69 -2.26 -2.31
N ILE A 315 13.49 -3.32 -2.27
CA ILE A 315 13.00 -4.70 -2.22
C ILE A 315 12.41 -5.05 -0.86
N LEU A 316 12.96 -4.52 0.25
CA LEU A 316 12.38 -4.72 1.59
C LEU A 316 10.96 -4.15 1.73
N ASP A 317 10.65 -3.11 0.96
CA ASP A 317 9.31 -2.53 0.84
C ASP A 317 8.39 -3.33 -0.10
N GLY A 318 8.91 -4.33 -0.83
CA GLY A 318 8.18 -5.04 -1.87
C GLY A 318 6.90 -5.71 -1.36
N ARG A 319 5.80 -5.49 -2.08
CA ARG A 319 4.49 -6.08 -1.79
C ARG A 319 4.03 -6.97 -2.95
N PRO A 320 3.81 -8.27 -2.73
CA PRO A 320 3.22 -9.14 -3.75
C PRO A 320 1.84 -8.66 -4.16
N LEU A 321 1.63 -8.48 -5.46
CA LEU A 321 0.37 -8.02 -6.04
C LEU A 321 -0.29 -9.10 -6.91
N ALA A 322 0.49 -9.84 -7.70
CA ALA A 322 0.00 -10.95 -8.53
C ALA A 322 0.96 -12.15 -8.48
N GLY A 323 0.46 -13.34 -8.81
CA GLY A 323 1.24 -14.56 -8.94
C GLY A 323 0.41 -15.83 -8.67
N PRO A 324 1.05 -17.01 -8.55
CA PRO A 324 0.35 -18.26 -8.28
C PRO A 324 -0.53 -18.14 -7.03
N ARG A 325 -1.78 -18.65 -7.12
CA ARG A 325 -2.88 -18.42 -6.18
C ARG A 325 -2.46 -18.52 -4.71
N ARG A 326 -2.90 -17.54 -3.90
CA ARG A 326 -2.97 -17.66 -2.44
C ARG A 326 -3.78 -18.91 -2.09
N GLY A 327 -3.16 -19.86 -1.38
CA GLY A 327 -3.79 -21.13 -0.98
C GLY A 327 -2.99 -22.39 -1.31
N SER A 328 -1.91 -22.31 -2.08
CA SER A 328 -0.90 -23.39 -2.05
C SER A 328 -0.12 -23.29 -0.72
N ALA A 329 0.18 -24.43 -0.10
CA ALA A 329 0.92 -24.48 1.16
C ALA A 329 2.39 -24.00 1.04
N ALA A 330 2.86 -23.72 -0.17
CA ALA A 330 4.19 -23.21 -0.44
C ALA A 330 4.17 -21.66 -0.43
N PRO A 331 5.06 -20.99 0.31
CA PRO A 331 5.15 -19.55 0.27
C PRO A 331 5.50 -19.08 -1.15
N THR A 332 4.87 -17.97 -1.56
CA THR A 332 5.13 -17.36 -2.86
C THR A 332 6.63 -16.97 -2.95
N PRO A 333 7.38 -17.32 -4.02
CA PRO A 333 8.83 -17.13 -4.12
C PRO A 333 9.34 -15.73 -3.72
N GLY A 334 8.57 -14.68 -4.03
CA GLY A 334 8.92 -13.30 -3.65
C GLY A 334 8.82 -13.02 -2.15
N VAL A 335 7.89 -13.65 -1.44
CA VAL A 335 7.73 -13.49 0.02
C VAL A 335 8.91 -14.13 0.75
N GLU A 336 9.34 -15.32 0.34
CA GLU A 336 10.51 -15.99 0.92
C GLU A 336 11.78 -15.18 0.71
N MET A 337 11.96 -14.64 -0.50
CA MET A 337 13.09 -13.80 -0.84
C MET A 337 13.17 -12.57 0.07
N ILE A 338 12.07 -11.82 0.22
CA ILE A 338 12.02 -10.65 1.10
C ILE A 338 12.24 -11.05 2.57
N GLY A 339 11.65 -12.17 3.01
CA GLY A 339 11.85 -12.71 4.36
C GLY A 339 13.31 -13.02 4.66
N ALA A 340 14.03 -13.62 3.70
CA ALA A 340 15.46 -13.91 3.84
C ALA A 340 16.32 -12.64 3.95
N LEU A 341 15.99 -11.58 3.20
CA LEU A 341 16.68 -10.28 3.36
C LEU A 341 16.44 -9.67 4.74
N ARG A 342 15.20 -9.75 5.25
CA ARG A 342 14.86 -9.23 6.59
C ARG A 342 15.60 -9.97 7.70
N ALA A 343 15.79 -11.27 7.56
CA ALA A 343 16.46 -12.11 8.55
C ALA A 343 18.00 -11.93 8.57
N ASP A 344 18.62 -11.32 7.55
CA ASP A 344 20.06 -11.09 7.52
C ASP A 344 20.46 -9.92 8.46
N PRO A 345 21.26 -10.15 9.52
CA PRO A 345 21.64 -9.08 10.46
C PRO A 345 22.39 -7.91 9.80
N ARG A 346 23.06 -8.15 8.66
CA ARG A 346 23.78 -7.10 7.93
C ARG A 346 22.82 -6.11 7.28
N THR A 347 21.59 -6.53 6.96
CA THR A 347 20.52 -5.66 6.47
C THR A 347 20.21 -4.57 7.50
N MET A 348 20.14 -4.91 8.78
CA MET A 348 19.87 -3.95 9.85
C MET A 348 20.95 -2.86 9.93
N ARG A 349 22.22 -3.23 9.80
CA ARG A 349 23.35 -2.29 9.74
C ARG A 349 23.30 -1.40 8.50
N LEU A 350 23.02 -1.98 7.33
CA LEU A 350 22.88 -1.25 6.08
C LEU A 350 21.76 -0.20 6.16
N LEU A 351 20.59 -0.58 6.69
CA LEU A 351 19.46 0.35 6.84
C LEU A 351 19.74 1.48 7.84
N LEU A 352 20.53 1.22 8.88
CA LEU A 352 21.00 2.25 9.79
C LEU A 352 21.89 3.26 9.06
N GLU A 353 22.89 2.78 8.31
CA GLU A 353 23.79 3.61 7.52
C GLU A 353 23.02 4.46 6.49
N GLU A 354 22.01 3.88 5.83
CA GLU A 354 21.13 4.60 4.91
C GLU A 354 20.31 5.69 5.63
N SER A 355 19.73 5.35 6.78
CA SER A 355 18.93 6.26 7.59
C SER A 355 19.75 7.44 8.12
N LEU A 356 21.05 7.26 8.37
CA LEU A 356 21.95 8.30 8.86
C LEU A 356 22.63 9.11 7.74
N SER A 357 22.80 8.52 6.55
CA SER A 357 23.37 9.19 5.38
C SER A 357 22.38 10.14 4.70
N THR A 358 21.10 9.76 4.64
CA THR A 358 20.03 10.58 4.05
C THR A 358 19.41 11.51 5.10
N LYS A 359 19.99 12.69 5.29
CA LYS A 359 19.60 13.61 6.38
C LYS A 359 18.43 14.53 6.02
N ALA A 360 17.49 14.69 6.94
CA ALA A 360 16.42 15.68 6.81
C ALA A 360 16.98 17.11 6.91
N ARG A 361 16.72 17.95 5.91
CA ARG A 361 17.28 19.32 5.82
C ARG A 361 16.36 20.27 5.04
N LEU A 362 16.13 21.48 5.56
CA LEU A 362 15.32 22.49 4.84
C LEU A 362 16.04 23.10 3.63
N ARG A 363 17.37 23.04 3.61
CA ARG A 363 18.21 23.55 2.52
C ARG A 363 19.35 22.57 2.27
N SER A 364 19.50 22.11 1.04
CA SER A 364 20.71 21.39 0.64
C SER A 364 21.86 22.36 0.41
N MET A 365 23.11 21.92 0.62
CA MET A 365 24.28 22.71 0.22
C MET A 365 24.26 23.02 -1.28
N ARG A 366 23.67 22.12 -2.09
CA ARG A 366 23.45 22.33 -3.52
C ARG A 366 22.48 23.49 -3.79
N ASP A 367 21.44 23.67 -2.98
CA ASP A 367 20.47 24.77 -3.15
C ASP A 367 21.09 26.13 -2.81
N VAL A 368 21.98 26.14 -1.81
CA VAL A 368 22.77 27.32 -1.44
C VAL A 368 23.75 27.69 -2.56
N LEU A 369 24.41 26.70 -3.17
CA LEU A 369 25.36 26.88 -4.27
C LEU A 369 24.70 27.24 -5.60
N THR A 370 23.55 26.65 -5.92
CA THR A 370 22.84 26.83 -7.21
C THR A 370 21.94 28.06 -7.27
N ARG A 371 21.87 28.87 -6.20
CA ARG A 371 21.06 30.09 -6.13
C ARG A 371 19.61 29.87 -6.60
N ARG A 372 18.98 28.77 -6.18
CA ARG A 372 17.51 28.59 -6.24
C ARG A 372 16.89 28.94 -4.88
N PRO A 373 16.83 30.23 -4.48
CA PRO A 373 16.30 30.61 -3.19
C PRO A 373 14.82 30.21 -3.09
N GLY A 374 14.52 29.22 -2.25
CA GLY A 374 13.15 28.86 -1.89
C GLY A 374 12.61 27.57 -2.50
N ALA A 375 13.37 26.78 -3.25
CA ALA A 375 12.95 25.43 -3.63
C ALA A 375 13.27 24.43 -2.50
N PHE A 376 12.35 23.52 -2.22
CA PHE A 376 12.50 22.46 -1.21
C PHE A 376 11.90 21.15 -1.75
N ASP A 377 12.75 20.15 -1.98
CA ASP A 377 12.28 18.80 -2.35
C ASP A 377 11.80 18.07 -1.08
N VAL A 378 10.48 17.95 -0.91
CA VAL A 378 9.86 17.35 0.27
C VAL A 378 10.10 15.85 0.36
N LYS A 379 10.21 15.18 -0.80
CA LYS A 379 10.48 13.74 -0.87
C LYS A 379 11.92 13.48 -0.43
N ALA A 380 12.90 14.07 -1.11
CA ALA A 380 14.31 13.81 -0.87
C ALA A 380 14.79 14.31 0.50
N ASN A 381 14.30 15.47 0.96
CA ASN A 381 14.86 16.14 2.14
C ASN A 381 14.02 15.97 3.43
N ALA A 382 12.90 15.25 3.40
CA ALA A 382 12.10 14.99 4.59
C ALA A 382 11.46 13.61 4.60
N LEU A 383 10.61 13.29 3.60
CA LEU A 383 9.88 12.03 3.59
C LEU A 383 10.79 10.81 3.48
N THR A 384 11.77 10.80 2.56
CA THR A 384 12.74 9.69 2.43
C THR A 384 13.52 9.45 3.72
N PRO A 385 14.13 10.47 4.38
CA PRO A 385 14.71 10.30 5.72
C PRO A 385 13.76 9.64 6.73
N LEU A 386 12.51 10.10 6.82
CA LEU A 386 11.52 9.57 7.75
C LEU A 386 11.15 8.12 7.43
N ILE A 387 10.91 7.81 6.15
CA ILE A 387 10.60 6.45 5.68
C ILE A 387 11.76 5.49 6.01
N ASN A 388 13.01 5.94 5.86
CA ASN A 388 14.18 5.14 6.19
C ASN A 388 14.26 4.85 7.71
N ILE A 389 13.99 5.85 8.56
CA ILE A 389 13.85 5.64 10.01
C ILE A 389 12.79 4.59 10.30
N ALA A 390 11.58 4.76 9.74
CA ALA A 390 10.46 3.85 9.95
C ALA A 390 10.79 2.41 9.50
N ARG A 391 11.47 2.25 8.36
CA ARG A 391 11.91 0.93 7.87
C ARG A 391 12.90 0.28 8.83
N TRP A 392 13.88 1.03 9.32
CA TRP A 392 14.90 0.53 10.23
C TRP A 392 14.34 0.13 11.59
N VAL A 393 13.52 0.99 12.22
CA VAL A 393 12.90 0.66 13.53
C VAL A 393 11.91 -0.50 13.43
N ALA A 394 11.16 -0.60 12.34
CA ALA A 394 10.26 -1.74 12.12
C ALA A 394 11.03 -3.05 11.97
N LEU A 395 12.15 -3.04 11.22
CA LEU A 395 13.01 -4.23 11.10
C LEU A 395 13.57 -4.66 12.46
N SER A 396 13.87 -3.71 13.35
CA SER A 396 14.43 -4.01 14.68
C SER A 396 13.49 -4.80 15.60
N VAL A 397 12.19 -4.72 15.34
CA VAL A 397 11.13 -5.46 16.06
C VAL A 397 10.56 -6.59 15.20
N GLU A 398 11.26 -6.98 14.14
CA GLU A 398 10.89 -8.03 13.19
C GLU A 398 9.50 -7.80 12.53
N SER A 399 9.06 -6.54 12.46
CA SER A 399 7.79 -6.19 11.83
C SER A 399 7.87 -6.39 10.32
N THR A 400 6.83 -7.02 9.77
CA THR A 400 6.69 -7.24 8.33
C THR A 400 5.99 -6.09 7.59
N GLU A 401 5.59 -5.06 8.34
CA GLU A 401 4.89 -3.89 7.82
C GLU A 401 5.71 -3.15 6.76
N VAL A 402 5.01 -2.68 5.73
CA VAL A 402 5.62 -1.85 4.67
C VAL A 402 5.14 -0.41 4.70
N ASN A 403 3.93 -0.15 5.21
CA ASN A 403 3.41 1.20 5.36
C ASN A 403 4.17 1.97 6.44
N THR A 404 4.52 3.23 6.19
CA THR A 404 5.36 4.06 7.09
C THR A 404 4.68 4.28 8.44
N ARG A 405 3.36 4.54 8.47
CA ARG A 405 2.62 4.71 9.74
C ARG A 405 2.58 3.39 10.51
N ALA A 406 2.25 2.29 9.82
CA ALA A 406 2.19 0.96 10.44
C ALA A 406 3.56 0.54 11.01
N ARG A 407 4.66 0.86 10.31
CA ARG A 407 6.04 0.64 10.77
C ARG A 407 6.37 1.40 12.04
N LEU A 408 6.04 2.69 12.09
CA LEU A 408 6.24 3.51 13.29
C LEU A 408 5.40 2.99 14.46
N GLN A 409 4.14 2.63 14.21
CA GLN A 409 3.25 2.06 15.21
C GLN A 409 3.75 0.71 15.74
N ALA A 410 4.22 -0.17 14.86
CA ALA A 410 4.73 -1.49 15.23
C ALA A 410 5.99 -1.40 16.10
N ALA A 411 6.84 -0.38 15.88
CA ALA A 411 8.04 -0.15 16.67
C ALA A 411 7.84 0.77 17.89
N SER A 412 6.62 1.27 18.12
CA SER A 412 6.29 2.16 19.23
C SER A 412 6.60 1.49 20.57
N GLY A 413 7.27 2.21 21.47
CA GLY A 413 7.63 1.73 22.80
C GLY A 413 8.83 0.76 22.81
N SER A 414 9.48 0.56 21.66
CA SER A 414 10.70 -0.25 21.57
C SER A 414 11.93 0.48 22.10
N ALA A 415 13.03 -0.25 22.29
CA ALA A 415 14.32 0.33 22.71
C ALA A 415 14.88 1.37 21.72
N LEU A 416 14.46 1.31 20.44
CA LEU A 416 14.96 2.19 19.37
C LEU A 416 13.98 3.30 18.99
N LEU A 417 12.72 3.21 19.42
CA LEU A 417 11.69 4.21 19.15
C LEU A 417 10.72 4.31 20.34
N THR A 418 10.78 5.43 21.06
CA THR A 418 9.84 5.74 22.14
C THR A 418 8.43 5.98 21.60
N ASP A 419 7.40 5.83 22.44
CA ASP A 419 6.00 6.13 22.05
C ASP A 419 5.82 7.58 21.59
N ASP A 420 6.49 8.52 22.26
CA ASP A 420 6.46 9.94 21.91
C ASP A 420 7.10 10.19 20.54
N ASP A 421 8.24 9.56 20.25
CA ASP A 421 8.91 9.67 18.96
C ASP A 421 8.09 9.01 17.83
N ALA A 422 7.47 7.86 18.09
CA ALA A 422 6.59 7.18 17.13
C ALA A 422 5.38 8.05 16.79
N THR A 423 4.73 8.63 17.80
CA THR A 423 3.60 9.55 17.65
C THR A 423 4.02 10.80 16.87
N THR A 424 5.12 11.43 17.27
CA THR A 424 5.65 12.65 16.62
C THR A 424 5.99 12.38 15.16
N LEU A 425 6.70 11.31 14.84
CA LEU A 425 7.06 10.98 13.46
C LEU A 425 5.82 10.65 12.61
N THR A 426 4.81 10.01 13.19
CA THR A 426 3.55 9.72 12.50
C THR A 426 2.81 11.01 12.13
N GLU A 427 2.70 11.95 13.07
CA GLU A 427 2.12 13.27 12.80
C GLU A 427 2.92 14.07 11.76
N VAL A 428 4.25 14.03 11.87
CA VAL A 428 5.15 14.69 10.91
C VAL A 428 4.97 14.12 9.50
N PHE A 429 4.86 12.80 9.36
CA PHE A 429 4.61 12.14 8.09
C PHE A 429 3.30 12.63 7.46
N ASP A 430 2.21 12.66 8.25
CA ASP A 430 0.91 13.13 7.80
C ASP A 430 0.93 14.60 7.37
N VAL A 431 1.58 15.45 8.14
CA VAL A 431 1.71 16.88 7.83
C VAL A 431 2.45 17.08 6.51
N LEU A 432 3.58 16.40 6.32
CA LEU A 432 4.38 16.50 5.09
C LEU A 432 3.61 15.97 3.88
N GLN A 433 2.96 14.81 4.00
CA GLN A 433 2.14 14.24 2.93
C GLN A 433 0.95 15.13 2.59
N ARG A 434 0.29 15.73 3.58
CA ARG A 434 -0.80 16.69 3.36
C ARG A 434 -0.34 17.93 2.61
N VAL A 435 0.77 18.54 3.02
CA VAL A 435 1.33 19.71 2.32
C VAL A 435 1.72 19.35 0.88
N ARG A 436 2.37 18.20 0.70
CA ARG A 436 2.76 17.67 -0.62
C ARG A 436 1.56 17.45 -1.53
N LEU A 437 0.54 16.72 -1.06
CA LEU A 437 -0.69 16.45 -1.83
C LEU A 437 -1.39 17.73 -2.24
N ARG A 438 -1.56 18.68 -1.31
CA ARG A 438 -2.21 19.96 -1.61
C ARG A 438 -1.43 20.77 -2.64
N TYR A 439 -0.10 20.80 -2.53
CA TYR A 439 0.73 21.47 -3.51
C TYR A 439 0.59 20.83 -4.90
N GLN A 440 0.64 19.50 -4.97
CA GLN A 440 0.48 18.75 -6.22
C GLN A 440 -0.91 18.91 -6.84
N VAL A 441 -1.96 18.97 -6.03
CA VAL A 441 -3.32 19.27 -6.52
C VAL A 441 -3.41 20.69 -7.05
N ALA A 442 -2.76 21.66 -6.40
CA ALA A 442 -2.71 23.03 -6.93
C ALA A 442 -1.92 23.14 -8.25
N GLN A 443 -0.89 22.31 -8.44
CA GLN A 443 -0.19 22.18 -9.73
C GLN A 443 -1.12 21.57 -10.79
N PHE A 444 -1.79 20.46 -10.45
CA PHE A 444 -2.76 19.79 -11.31
C PHE A 444 -3.87 20.75 -11.79
N ASP A 445 -4.45 21.55 -10.88
CA ASP A 445 -5.50 22.53 -11.20
C ASP A 445 -5.05 23.59 -12.22
N ARG A 446 -3.75 23.86 -12.29
CA ARG A 446 -3.14 24.83 -13.21
C ARG A 446 -2.63 24.20 -14.50
N GLY A 447 -2.82 22.89 -14.68
CA GLY A 447 -2.24 22.12 -15.79
C GLY A 447 -0.70 22.00 -15.70
N GLU A 448 -0.12 22.24 -14.53
CA GLU A 448 1.30 22.02 -14.27
C GLU A 448 1.55 20.54 -13.95
N THR A 449 2.71 19.99 -14.33
CA THR A 449 3.10 18.63 -13.93
C THR A 449 3.34 18.58 -12.41
N PRO A 450 2.64 17.71 -11.67
CA PRO A 450 2.88 17.55 -10.23
C PRO A 450 4.32 17.12 -9.93
N THR A 451 4.97 17.76 -8.95
CA THR A 451 6.35 17.41 -8.55
C THR A 451 6.50 17.35 -7.03
N ASP A 452 7.65 16.86 -6.57
CA ASP A 452 8.04 16.86 -5.15
C ASP A 452 8.78 18.14 -4.73
N VAL A 453 8.99 19.08 -5.65
CA VAL A 453 9.73 20.32 -5.41
C VAL A 453 8.77 21.44 -5.06
N LEU A 454 8.69 21.75 -3.76
CA LEU A 454 7.88 22.83 -3.22
C LEU A 454 8.62 24.16 -3.36
N GLU A 455 7.97 25.15 -3.98
CA GLU A 455 8.42 26.53 -3.86
C GLU A 455 7.92 27.10 -2.54
N MET A 456 8.81 27.21 -1.56
CA MET A 456 8.49 27.71 -0.22
C MET A 456 7.80 29.08 -0.25
N GLY A 457 8.14 29.94 -1.21
CA GLY A 457 7.48 31.24 -1.39
C GLY A 457 5.99 31.16 -1.76
N ARG A 458 5.56 30.06 -2.39
CA ARG A 458 4.18 29.81 -2.83
C ARG A 458 3.32 29.10 -1.77
N LEU A 459 3.94 28.59 -0.71
CA LEU A 459 3.25 27.98 0.44
C LEU A 459 2.67 29.04 1.39
N SER A 460 1.60 28.68 2.10
CA SER A 460 1.07 29.51 3.18
C SER A 460 2.10 29.69 4.31
N PRO A 461 2.07 30.79 5.09
CA PRO A 461 2.93 30.94 6.25
C PRO A 461 2.84 29.78 7.25
N LEU A 462 1.64 29.22 7.43
CA LEU A 462 1.39 28.08 8.30
C LEU A 462 2.07 26.82 7.76
N ASP A 463 1.85 26.47 6.49
CA ASP A 463 2.44 25.28 5.88
C ASP A 463 3.97 25.36 5.87
N ARG A 464 4.55 26.55 5.60
CA ARG A 464 6.00 26.75 5.73
C ARG A 464 6.51 26.46 7.14
N SER A 465 5.80 26.93 8.16
CA SER A 465 6.18 26.67 9.56
C SER A 465 6.10 25.19 9.90
N LEU A 466 5.02 24.54 9.47
CA LEU A 466 4.79 23.10 9.65
C LEU A 466 5.90 22.26 9.00
N VAL A 467 6.24 22.52 7.73
CA VAL A 467 7.37 21.86 7.04
C VAL A 467 8.68 22.10 7.78
N ALA A 468 8.93 23.32 8.24
CA ALA A 468 10.15 23.66 8.96
C ALA A 468 10.28 22.95 10.32
N GLN A 469 9.17 22.74 11.02
CA GLN A 469 9.13 22.00 12.26
C GLN A 469 9.27 20.49 12.01
N ALA A 470 8.52 19.94 11.05
CA ALA A 470 8.61 18.56 10.62
C ALA A 470 10.06 18.11 10.33
N VAL A 471 10.80 18.91 9.53
CA VAL A 471 12.21 18.61 9.23
C VAL A 471 13.09 18.63 10.48
N ARG A 472 12.82 19.53 11.43
CA ARG A 472 13.57 19.60 12.70
C ARG A 472 13.33 18.38 13.58
N GLU A 473 12.09 17.89 13.67
CA GLU A 473 11.76 16.69 14.43
C GLU A 473 12.45 15.45 13.87
N ILE A 474 12.37 15.24 12.54
CA ILE A 474 13.06 14.13 11.87
C ILE A 474 14.57 14.19 12.15
N ALA A 475 15.19 15.36 12.00
CA ALA A 475 16.61 15.55 12.28
C ALA A 475 16.95 15.38 13.78
N GLY A 476 16.00 15.63 14.67
CA GLY A 476 16.10 15.34 16.11
C GLY A 476 16.22 13.84 16.37
N VAL A 477 15.31 13.05 15.78
CA VAL A 477 15.32 11.59 15.89
C VAL A 477 16.59 11.00 15.28
N GLN A 478 17.00 11.43 14.07
CA GLN A 478 18.24 10.95 13.43
C GLN A 478 19.49 11.18 14.30
N ARG A 479 19.55 12.29 15.04
CA ARG A 479 20.66 12.56 15.98
C ARG A 479 20.66 11.60 17.17
N ARG A 480 19.48 11.28 17.71
CA ARG A 480 19.35 10.28 18.79
C ARG A 480 19.75 8.88 18.30
N MET A 481 19.29 8.49 17.11
CA MET A 481 19.67 7.21 16.48
C MET A 481 21.18 7.08 16.30
N ALA A 482 21.84 8.13 15.80
CA ALA A 482 23.30 8.14 15.69
C ALA A 482 23.97 7.93 17.06
N GLY A 483 23.47 8.58 18.11
CA GLY A 483 23.92 8.38 19.48
C GLY A 483 23.79 6.92 19.96
N MET A 484 22.65 6.28 19.72
CA MET A 484 22.38 4.88 20.12
C MET A 484 23.25 3.87 19.37
N SER A 485 23.52 4.12 18.09
CA SER A 485 24.36 3.23 17.27
C SER A 485 25.78 3.06 17.79
N HIS A 486 26.33 4.08 18.47
CA HIS A 486 27.66 4.00 19.09
C HIS A 486 27.70 3.10 20.34
N TYR A 487 26.55 2.74 20.92
CA TYR A 487 26.46 1.88 22.12
C TYR A 487 26.16 0.40 21.79
N GLN A 488 25.64 0.09 20.60
CA GLN A 488 25.30 -1.29 20.19
C GLN A 488 26.33 -1.96 19.27
N VAL A 489 27.30 -1.20 18.76
CA VAL A 489 28.37 -1.69 17.87
C VAL A 489 29.69 -1.94 18.64
N ASN A 490 29.70 -1.74 19.97
CA ASN A 490 30.81 -2.07 20.86
C ASN A 490 30.48 -3.22 21.80
#